data_AF-A0A382XPG0-F1
#
_entry.id   AF-A0A382XPG0-F1
#
_cell.length_a   1.000
_cell.length_b   1.000
_cell.length_c   1.000
_cell.angle_alpha   90.00
_cell.angle_beta   90.00
_cell.angle_gamma   90.00
#
_symmetry.space_group_name_H-M   'P 1'
#
loop_
_entity.id
_entity.type
_entity.pdbx_description
1 polymer ?
#
loop_
_entity_poly.entity_id
_entity_poly.type
_entity_poly.pdbx_seq_one_letter_code
_entity_poly.pdbx_strand_id
1 'polypeptide(L)' 'MTNQTDIQLLKKLGEIKTQFFSEISKSIIGQIKVLDHILIALLCKGHTLIVGVPGLAKTLIIKS' A
#
# COMPACT_ATOMS: atom_id res chain seq x y z
N MET A 1 -7.35 23.98 -18.68
CA MET A 1 -6.85 24.44 -17.36
C MET A 1 -6.62 23.27 -16.38
N THR A 2 -6.68 22.01 -16.83
CA THR A 2 -6.67 20.80 -15.96
C THR A 2 -5.27 20.23 -15.69
N ASN A 3 -4.30 20.40 -16.60
CA ASN A 3 -3.00 19.70 -16.52
C ASN A 3 -2.14 20.04 -15.29
N GLN A 4 -2.13 21.27 -14.79
CA GLN A 4 -1.26 21.62 -13.66
C GLN A 4 -1.77 21.03 -12.34
N THR A 5 -3.09 21.04 -12.13
CA THR A 5 -3.69 20.49 -10.92
C THR A 5 -3.56 18.97 -10.88
N ASP A 6 -3.78 18.30 -12.02
CA ASP A 6 -3.67 16.83 -12.11
C ASP A 6 -2.24 16.36 -11.87
N ILE A 7 -1.24 17.06 -12.43
CA ILE A 7 0.19 16.77 -12.18
C ILE A 7 0.53 16.96 -10.70
N GLN A 8 -0.02 17.99 -10.05
CA GLN A 8 0.21 18.23 -8.63
C GLN A 8 -0.41 17.16 -7.73
N LEU A 9 -1.62 16.71 -8.06
CA LEU A 9 -2.28 15.59 -7.37
C LEU A 9 -1.50 14.28 -7.52
N LEU A 10 -1.00 14.00 -8.73
CA LEU A 10 -0.17 12.82 -8.98
C LEU A 10 1.12 12.82 -8.15
N LYS A 11 1.80 13.97 -8.07
CA LYS A 11 2.99 14.11 -7.21
C LYS A 11 2.67 13.82 -5.75
N LYS A 12 1.58 14.42 -5.23
CA LYS A 12 1.13 14.22 -3.86
C LYS A 12 0.77 12.76 -3.57
N LEU A 13 0.14 12.07 -4.51
CA LEU A 13 -0.13 10.63 -4.40
C LEU A 13 1.15 9.81 -4.32
N GLY A 14 2.17 10.14 -5.11
CA GLY A 14 3.49 9.49 -5.04
C GLY A 14 4.18 9.68 -3.69
N GLU A 15 4.10 10.88 -3.11
CA GLU A 15 4.64 11.19 -1.79
C GLU A 15 3.92 10.39 -0.69
N ILE A 16 2.58 10.39 -0.70
CA ILE A 16 1.77 9.62 0.26
C ILE A 16 2.06 8.13 0.15
N LYS A 17 2.17 7.61 -1.09
CA LYS A 17 2.59 6.22 -1.32
C LYS A 17 3.91 5.96 -0.60
N THR A 18 4.92 6.78 -0.87
CA THR A 18 6.26 6.59 -0.31
C THR A 18 6.26 6.61 1.22
N GLN A 19 5.55 7.56 1.83
CA GLN A 19 5.39 7.64 3.29
C GLN A 19 4.68 6.42 3.87
N PHE A 20 3.59 5.98 3.26
CA PHE A 20 2.85 4.79 3.68
C PHE A 20 3.74 3.53 3.70
N PHE A 21 4.49 3.29 2.63
CA PHE A 21 5.42 2.15 2.56
C PHE A 21 6.55 2.28 3.59
N SER A 22 7.04 3.49 3.84
CA SER A 22 8.10 3.72 4.84
C SER A 22 7.65 3.35 6.25
N GLU A 23 6.43 3.73 6.63
CA GLU A 23 5.87 3.39 7.95
C GLU A 23 5.62 1.89 8.11
N ILE A 24 4.98 1.27 7.12
CA ILE A 24 4.66 -0.18 7.17
C ILE A 24 5.94 -1.03 7.17
N SER A 25 6.99 -0.61 6.47
CA SER A 25 8.27 -1.34 6.41
C SER A 25 8.97 -1.47 7.76
N LYS A 26 8.58 -0.67 8.78
CA LYS A 26 9.10 -0.80 10.15
C LYS A 26 8.65 -2.09 10.85
N SER A 27 7.49 -2.63 10.45
CA SER A 27 6.92 -3.85 11.04
C SER A 27 6.89 -5.03 10.07
N ILE A 28 6.86 -4.76 8.76
CA ILE A 28 6.66 -5.78 7.72
C ILE A 28 7.88 -5.83 6.80
N ILE A 29 8.56 -6.96 6.78
CA ILE A 29 9.80 -7.17 6.01
C ILE A 29 9.51 -8.08 4.81
N GLY A 30 9.99 -7.69 3.62
CA GLY A 30 10.00 -8.55 2.42
C GLY A 30 8.67 -8.66 1.65
N GLN A 31 7.57 -8.07 2.14
CA GLN A 31 6.22 -8.23 1.57
C GLN A 31 5.77 -7.02 0.72
N ILE A 32 6.68 -6.37 0.00
CA ILE A 32 6.41 -5.12 -0.76
C ILE A 32 5.29 -5.31 -1.80
N LYS A 33 5.34 -6.40 -2.59
CA LYS A 33 4.33 -6.66 -3.64
C LYS A 33 2.93 -6.89 -3.08
N VAL A 34 2.83 -7.57 -1.94
CA VAL A 34 1.55 -7.81 -1.27
C VAL A 34 0.95 -6.49 -0.79
N LEU A 35 1.79 -5.63 -0.21
CA LEU A 35 1.38 -4.32 0.28
C LEU A 35 0.96 -3.37 -0.86
N ASP A 36 1.63 -3.41 -2.02
CA ASP A 36 1.19 -2.72 -3.24
C ASP A 36 -0.22 -3.16 -3.67
N HIS A 37 -0.50 -4.46 -3.72
CA HIS A 37 -1.84 -4.96 -4.09
C HIS A 37 -2.91 -4.57 -3.07
N ILE A 38 -2.58 -4.57 -1.77
CA ILE A 38 -3.50 -4.12 -0.72
C ILE A 38 -3.82 -2.64 -0.88
N LEU A 39 -2.79 -1.81 -1.12
CA LEU A 39 -2.98 -0.37 -1.34
C LEU A 39 -3.86 -0.10 -2.58
N ILE A 40 -3.62 -0.82 -3.68
CA ILE A 40 -4.44 -0.74 -4.88
C ILE A 40 -5.90 -1.11 -4.57
N ALA A 41 -6.12 -2.25 -3.89
CA ALA A 41 -7.46 -2.68 -3.51
C ALA A 41 -8.17 -1.64 -2.63
N LEU A 42 -7.47 -1.03 -1.66
CA LEU A 42 -8.03 0.01 -0.80
C LEU A 42 -8.47 1.25 -1.59
N LEU A 43 -7.61 1.73 -2.50
CA LEU A 43 -7.91 2.90 -3.34
C LEU A 43 -9.08 2.62 -4.30
N CYS A 44 -9.20 1.39 -4.79
CA CYS A 44 -10.27 0.98 -5.69
C CYS A 44 -11.55 0.51 -4.96
N LYS A 45 -11.58 0.52 -3.61
CA LYS A 45 -12.65 -0.10 -2.81
C LYS A 45 -12.91 -1.57 -3.17
N GLY A 46 -11.84 -2.29 -3.53
CA GLY A 46 -11.84 -3.72 -3.81
C GLY A 46 -11.64 -4.57 -2.55
N HIS A 47 -11.58 -5.89 -2.75
CA HIS A 47 -11.38 -6.87 -1.69
C HIS A 47 -10.12 -7.69 -1.98
N THR A 48 -9.39 -8.06 -0.92
CA THR A 48 -8.15 -8.85 -1.03
C THR A 48 -8.23 -10.06 -0.12
N LEU A 49 -7.81 -11.23 -0.62
CA LEU A 49 -7.63 -12.45 0.15
C LEU A 49 -6.13 -12.77 0.26
N ILE A 50 -5.62 -12.90 1.48
CA ILE A 50 -4.20 -13.19 1.72
C ILE A 50 -4.06 -14.66 2.14
N VAL A 51 -3.48 -15.47 1.26
CA VAL A 51 -3.24 -16.92 1.49
C VAL A 51 -1.74 -17.19 1.58
N GLY A 52 -1.35 -18.06 2.50
CA GLY A 52 0.04 -18.52 2.63
C GLY A 52 0.26 -19.33 3.90
N VAL A 53 1.41 -19.97 4.01
CA VAL A 53 1.77 -20.81 5.16
C VAL A 53 1.91 -20.00 6.47
N PRO A 54 1.81 -20.64 7.66
CA PRO A 54 2.01 -19.97 8.94
C PRO A 54 3.35 -19.21 9.03
N GLY A 55 3.39 -18.11 9.78
CA GLY A 55 4.62 -17.34 10.02
C GLY A 55 4.94 -16.24 8.99
N LEU A 56 4.20 -16.11 7.88
CA LEU A 56 4.47 -15.10 6.84
C LEU A 56 3.89 -13.70 7.12
N ALA A 57 3.80 -13.31 8.39
CA ALA A 57 3.31 -12.00 8.84
C ALA A 57 1.88 -11.62 8.35
N LYS A 58 1.06 -12.57 7.85
CA LYS A 58 -0.31 -12.32 7.36
C LYS A 58 -1.18 -11.57 8.36
N THR A 59 -1.10 -11.94 9.65
CA THR A 59 -1.85 -11.29 10.72
C THR A 59 -1.32 -9.88 11.04
N LEU A 60 0.00 -9.68 10.97
CA LEU A 60 0.60 -8.36 11.18
C LEU A 60 0.18 -7.39 10.07
N ILE A 61 0.17 -7.86 8.81
CA ILE A 61 -0.27 -7.07 7.64
C ILE A 61 -1.69 -6.51 7.80
N ILE A 62 -2.60 -7.24 8.45
CA ILE A 62 -4.00 -6.79 8.62
C ILE A 62 -4.20 -5.94 9.87
N LYS A 63 -3.35 -6.07 10.89
CA LYS A 63 -3.52 -5.37 12.17
C LYS A 63 -2.88 -3.98 12.19
N SER A 64 -1.79 -3.78 11.46
CA SER A 64 -1.00 -2.56 11.42
C SER A 64 -1.71 -1.37 10.78
#